data_AF-A0A2S4YEG7-F1
#
_entry.id   AF-A0A2S4YEG7-F1
#
_cell.length_a   1.000
_cell.length_b   1.000
_cell.length_c   1.000
_cell.angle_alpha   90.00
_cell.angle_beta   90.00
_cell.angle_gamma   90.00
#
_symmetry.space_group_name_H-M   'P 1'
#
loop_
_entity.id
_entity.type
_entity.pdbx_description
1 polymer ?
#
loop_
_entity_poly.entity_id
_entity_poly.type
_entity_poly.pdbx_seq_one_letter_code
_entity_poly.pdbx_strand_id
1 'polypeptide(L)'
;MTEDFEAILKDGSEELARGTSPRPAAAVRARGDALRRRHRATTAALTVALVAAVGGGAFAVAGTSRQASPPEAVVSPATQNAPTSPPATAPKTPSATPDPATAPVRPPSSSCRSLVVPDQVKDAVTAAYRRSQPGLVHIAPVKGRFYYGACGNVFYAGASFTPTAGAAENEMVQLQDDGAAEKYFTKAPDGDWTYASSDGFPRSPRGCAAVSEIPAALAALWGDCLSRP
;
A
#
# COMPACT_ATOMS: atom_id res chain seq x y z
N MET A 1 -12.44 36.83 -44.56
CA MET A 1 -12.03 36.71 -43.14
C MET A 1 -12.03 35.26 -42.63
N THR A 2 -12.54 34.27 -43.37
CA THR A 2 -12.53 32.85 -42.96
C THR A 2 -11.31 32.08 -43.47
N GLU A 3 -10.72 32.49 -44.61
CA GLU A 3 -9.60 31.78 -45.25
C GLU A 3 -8.28 31.90 -44.46
N ASP A 4 -8.02 33.04 -43.83
CA ASP A 4 -6.81 33.24 -43.02
C ASP A 4 -6.81 32.39 -41.74
N PHE A 5 -7.99 32.16 -41.16
CA PHE A 5 -8.12 31.39 -39.92
C PHE A 5 -7.89 29.90 -40.18
N GLU A 6 -8.35 29.40 -41.32
CA GLU A 6 -8.14 28.01 -41.73
C GLU A 6 -6.67 27.73 -42.06
N ALA A 7 -5.97 28.70 -42.65
CA ALA A 7 -4.53 28.62 -42.88
C ALA A 7 -3.73 28.56 -41.58
N ILE A 8 -4.08 29.38 -40.59
CA ILE A 8 -3.44 29.40 -39.26
C ILE A 8 -3.66 28.08 -38.52
N LEU A 9 -4.88 27.53 -38.57
CA LEU A 9 -5.18 26.24 -37.95
C LEU A 9 -4.39 25.10 -38.59
N LYS A 10 -4.25 25.12 -39.92
CA LYS A 10 -3.52 24.09 -40.65
C LYS A 10 -2.03 24.13 -40.33
N ASP A 11 -1.41 25.30 -40.36
CA ASP A 11 0.01 25.46 -40.03
C ASP A 11 0.32 25.03 -38.60
N GLY A 12 -0.52 25.44 -37.63
CA GLY A 12 -0.39 25.02 -36.23
C GLY A 12 -0.54 23.50 -36.05
N SER A 13 -1.43 22.85 -36.81
CA SER A 13 -1.60 21.39 -36.75
C SER A 13 -0.40 20.63 -37.33
N GLU A 14 0.23 21.15 -38.39
CA GLU A 14 1.41 20.55 -39.01
C GLU A 14 2.67 20.73 -38.16
N GLU A 15 2.78 21.86 -37.45
CA GLU A 15 3.86 22.09 -36.49
C GLU A 15 3.73 21.17 -35.27
N LEU A 16 2.52 20.99 -34.75
CA LEU A 16 2.25 20.07 -33.65
C LEU A 16 2.57 18.62 -34.06
N ALA A 17 2.15 18.21 -35.26
CA ALA A 17 2.42 16.88 -35.80
C ALA A 17 3.93 16.59 -35.97
N ARG A 18 4.72 17.61 -36.34
CA ARG A 18 6.20 17.51 -36.41
C ARG A 18 6.84 17.38 -35.02
N GLY A 19 6.30 18.08 -34.02
CA GLY A 19 6.77 18.01 -32.62
C GLY A 19 6.39 16.73 -31.88
N THR A 20 5.25 16.13 -32.22
CA THR A 20 4.79 14.85 -31.65
C THR A 20 5.19 13.67 -32.53
N SER A 21 6.50 13.48 -32.75
CA SER A 21 6.97 12.20 -33.26
C SER A 21 6.66 11.14 -32.20
N PRO A 22 5.87 10.08 -32.50
CA PRO A 22 5.59 9.05 -31.52
C PRO A 22 6.92 8.44 -31.08
N ARG A 23 7.25 8.59 -29.78
CA ARG A 23 8.43 7.94 -29.21
C ARG A 23 8.36 6.46 -29.59
N PRO A 24 9.42 5.90 -30.20
CA PRO A 24 9.36 4.55 -30.73
C PRO A 24 8.95 3.61 -29.61
N ALA A 25 7.96 2.77 -29.84
CA ALA A 25 7.43 1.86 -28.82
C ALA A 25 8.54 1.02 -28.14
N ALA A 26 9.66 0.81 -28.82
CA ALA A 26 10.88 0.23 -28.28
C ALA A 26 11.47 0.99 -27.08
N ALA A 27 11.49 2.34 -27.10
CA ALA A 27 12.01 3.16 -26.01
C ALA A 27 11.11 3.10 -24.76
N VAL A 28 9.79 3.03 -24.95
CA VAL A 28 8.83 2.87 -23.84
C VAL A 28 8.98 1.50 -23.19
N ARG A 29 9.11 0.43 -23.98
CA ARG A 29 9.37 -0.93 -23.47
C ARG A 29 10.71 -1.02 -22.75
N ALA A 30 11.77 -0.46 -23.32
CA ALA A 30 13.09 -0.44 -22.69
C ALA A 30 13.10 0.25 -21.32
N ARG A 31 12.33 1.36 -21.19
CA ARG A 31 12.18 2.07 -19.91
C ARG A 31 11.39 1.25 -18.89
N GLY A 32 10.32 0.60 -19.29
CA GLY A 32 9.55 -0.32 -18.43
C GLY A 32 10.38 -1.50 -17.93
N ASP A 33 11.24 -2.06 -18.78
CA ASP A 33 12.12 -3.18 -18.41
C ASP A 33 13.29 -2.74 -17.52
N ALA A 34 13.77 -1.51 -17.65
CA ALA A 34 14.73 -0.93 -16.72
C ALA A 34 14.14 -0.75 -15.31
N LEU A 35 12.89 -0.29 -15.21
CA LEU A 35 12.19 -0.14 -13.93
C LEU A 35 11.91 -1.49 -13.26
N ARG A 36 11.45 -2.49 -14.02
CA ARG A 36 11.25 -3.86 -13.49
C ARG A 36 12.53 -4.50 -12.98
N ARG A 37 13.68 -4.23 -13.61
CA ARG A 37 14.99 -4.71 -13.13
C ARG A 37 15.40 -4.07 -11.80
N ARG A 38 15.15 -2.77 -11.61
CA ARG A 38 15.46 -2.07 -10.35
C ARG A 38 14.61 -2.56 -9.17
N HIS A 39 13.32 -2.87 -9.40
CA HIS A 39 12.46 -3.45 -8.37
C HIS A 39 12.83 -4.88 -7.96
N ARG A 40 13.45 -5.66 -8.85
CA ARG A 40 13.94 -7.01 -8.52
C ARG A 40 15.29 -7.00 -7.80
N ALA A 41 16.10 -5.95 -7.97
CA ALA A 41 17.37 -5.81 -7.27
C ALA A 41 17.21 -5.35 -5.80
N THR A 42 16.10 -4.71 -5.45
CA THR A 42 15.82 -4.23 -4.09
C THR A 42 15.29 -5.33 -3.14
N THR A 43 14.75 -6.42 -3.67
CA THR A 43 14.28 -7.57 -2.87
C THR A 43 15.38 -8.59 -2.53
N ALA A 44 16.57 -8.51 -3.15
CA ALA A 44 17.68 -9.44 -2.89
C ALA A 44 18.70 -8.92 -1.84
N ALA A 45 18.62 -7.65 -1.42
CA ALA A 45 19.60 -7.06 -0.50
C ALA A 45 19.19 -7.12 0.99
N LEU A 46 17.97 -7.57 1.32
CA LEU A 46 17.45 -7.58 2.69
C LEU A 46 17.50 -8.95 3.40
N THR A 47 18.03 -10.00 2.75
CA THR A 47 18.11 -11.35 3.34
C THR A 47 19.51 -11.79 3.77
N VAL A 48 20.55 -10.96 3.60
CA VAL A 48 21.94 -11.31 4.03
C VAL A 48 22.36 -10.67 5.36
N ALA A 49 21.55 -9.77 5.95
CA ALA A 49 21.94 -9.03 7.15
C ALA A 49 21.36 -9.58 8.48
N LEU A 50 21.03 -10.88 8.57
CA LEU A 50 20.41 -11.47 9.77
C LEU A 50 21.10 -12.73 10.32
N VAL A 51 22.38 -12.95 9.99
CA VAL A 51 23.23 -13.98 10.65
C VAL A 51 24.64 -13.44 10.85
N ALA A 52 24.83 -12.52 11.78
CA ALA A 52 26.16 -12.11 12.25
C ALA A 52 26.12 -11.59 13.68
N ALA A 53 25.38 -12.26 14.57
CA ALA A 53 25.31 -11.87 15.98
C ALA A 53 25.20 -13.05 16.94
N VAL A 54 25.93 -14.15 16.74
CA VAL A 54 26.32 -15.07 17.84
C VAL A 54 27.61 -15.81 17.45
N GLY A 55 28.65 -15.71 18.28
CA GLY A 55 29.68 -16.75 18.40
C GLY A 55 30.99 -16.52 17.66
N GLY A 56 32.02 -16.09 18.40
CA GLY A 56 33.42 -16.20 17.98
C GLY A 56 33.91 -17.65 17.95
N GLY A 57 35.02 -17.87 17.24
CA GLY A 57 35.77 -19.12 17.25
C GLY A 57 36.53 -19.35 15.94
N ALA A 58 37.84 -19.13 15.97
CA ALA A 58 38.76 -19.43 14.87
C ALA A 58 38.85 -20.94 14.61
N PHE A 59 38.97 -21.38 13.34
CA PHE A 59 39.89 -22.43 12.86
C PHE A 59 39.96 -22.38 11.33
N ALA A 60 41.18 -22.53 10.80
CA ALA A 60 41.47 -22.73 9.38
C ALA A 60 41.10 -24.14 8.93
N VAL A 61 40.91 -24.35 7.61
CA VAL A 61 41.52 -25.41 6.78
C VAL A 61 40.83 -25.47 5.41
N ALA A 62 41.66 -25.69 4.39
CA ALA A 62 41.37 -25.79 2.96
C ALA A 62 40.45 -26.97 2.57
N GLY A 63 39.87 -26.89 1.37
CA GLY A 63 39.25 -28.06 0.74
C GLY A 63 38.58 -27.75 -0.61
N THR A 64 39.32 -27.94 -1.70
CA THR A 64 38.77 -28.12 -3.07
C THR A 64 38.03 -29.45 -3.16
N SER A 65 36.82 -29.49 -3.74
CA SER A 65 36.34 -30.60 -4.58
C SER A 65 35.01 -30.31 -5.27
N ARG A 66 34.83 -31.02 -6.39
CA ARG A 66 33.92 -30.83 -7.53
C ARG A 66 32.50 -31.35 -7.29
N GLN A 67 31.69 -31.28 -8.37
CA GLN A 67 30.63 -32.21 -8.78
C GLN A 67 29.21 -31.88 -8.24
N ALA A 68 28.10 -31.90 -8.99
CA ALA A 68 27.77 -32.11 -10.40
C ALA A 68 26.33 -31.61 -10.64
N SER A 69 25.98 -31.30 -11.90
CA SER A 69 24.58 -31.22 -12.38
C SER A 69 23.88 -32.59 -12.30
N PRO A 70 22.54 -32.69 -12.41
CA PRO A 70 21.92 -33.02 -13.70
C PRO A 70 20.46 -32.45 -13.85
N PRO A 71 19.53 -32.93 -14.74
CA PRO A 71 18.94 -32.13 -15.82
C PRO A 71 17.38 -32.16 -15.91
N GLU A 72 16.86 -31.60 -17.00
CA GLU A 72 15.46 -31.54 -17.51
C GLU A 72 14.70 -32.87 -17.67
N ALA A 73 13.35 -32.79 -17.69
CA ALA A 73 12.39 -33.29 -18.72
C ALA A 73 11.00 -33.62 -18.11
N VAL A 74 9.93 -32.83 -18.29
CA VAL A 74 8.80 -32.88 -19.27
C VAL A 74 7.98 -34.20 -19.40
N VAL A 75 6.63 -34.03 -19.34
CA VAL A 75 5.48 -34.72 -20.00
C VAL A 75 4.49 -35.54 -19.13
N SER A 76 3.19 -35.24 -19.29
CA SER A 76 1.92 -35.82 -18.77
C SER A 76 1.52 -37.19 -19.41
N PRO A 77 0.26 -37.73 -19.41
CA PRO A 77 -0.98 -37.54 -18.59
C PRO A 77 -1.69 -38.88 -18.14
N ALA A 78 -2.86 -38.74 -17.49
CA ALA A 78 -4.11 -39.54 -17.68
C ALA A 78 -4.69 -40.44 -16.54
N THR A 79 -6.01 -40.24 -16.37
CA THR A 79 -7.14 -41.17 -16.03
C THR A 79 -7.49 -41.61 -14.60
N GLN A 80 -8.63 -41.05 -14.15
CA GLN A 80 -9.86 -41.64 -13.57
C GLN A 80 -9.78 -42.94 -12.72
N ASN A 81 -10.43 -42.89 -11.55
CA ASN A 81 -11.57 -43.74 -11.21
C ASN A 81 -12.36 -43.17 -10.01
N ALA A 82 -13.68 -43.05 -10.18
CA ALA A 82 -14.68 -43.17 -9.11
C ALA A 82 -15.29 -44.58 -9.25
N PRO A 83 -15.90 -45.23 -8.22
CA PRO A 83 -17.25 -44.80 -7.81
C PRO A 83 -17.73 -45.20 -6.38
N THR A 84 -18.94 -44.69 -6.05
CA THR A 84 -20.04 -45.29 -5.22
C THR A 84 -20.03 -45.22 -3.67
N SER A 85 -21.06 -44.52 -3.16
CA SER A 85 -21.57 -44.32 -1.78
C SER A 85 -22.27 -45.57 -1.13
N PRO A 86 -23.14 -45.45 -0.09
CA PRO A 86 -23.01 -45.20 1.39
C PRO A 86 -23.65 -46.41 2.18
N PRO A 87 -24.30 -46.36 3.39
CA PRO A 87 -24.38 -45.38 4.50
C PRO A 87 -24.22 -45.97 5.95
N ALA A 88 -24.35 -45.06 6.94
CA ALA A 88 -24.89 -45.22 8.29
C ALA A 88 -24.10 -46.00 9.36
N THR A 89 -23.81 -45.35 10.50
CA THR A 89 -24.40 -45.63 11.84
C THR A 89 -23.74 -44.71 12.88
N ALA A 90 -24.48 -43.75 13.43
CA ALA A 90 -24.22 -43.20 14.77
C ALA A 90 -24.76 -44.22 15.80
N PRO A 91 -24.17 -44.44 17.00
CA PRO A 91 -24.21 -43.42 18.07
C PRO A 91 -23.08 -43.52 19.14
N LYS A 92 -22.90 -42.42 19.90
CA LYS A 92 -22.88 -42.36 21.38
C LYS A 92 -21.96 -41.25 21.90
N THR A 93 -22.59 -40.31 22.58
CA THR A 93 -22.03 -39.36 23.54
C THR A 93 -21.36 -40.09 24.70
N PRO A 94 -20.28 -39.54 25.25
CA PRO A 94 -20.17 -39.46 26.71
C PRO A 94 -20.08 -38.01 27.18
N SER A 95 -20.86 -37.70 28.21
CA SER A 95 -20.76 -36.51 29.03
C SER A 95 -19.34 -36.29 29.53
N ALA A 96 -18.79 -35.12 29.24
CA ALA A 96 -17.66 -34.56 29.96
C ALA A 96 -18.13 -33.27 30.64
N THR A 97 -18.01 -33.27 31.96
CA THR A 97 -18.15 -32.14 32.88
C THR A 97 -17.41 -30.91 32.36
N PRO A 98 -18.02 -29.71 32.31
CA PRO A 98 -17.28 -28.50 32.04
C PRO A 98 -16.52 -28.09 33.30
N ASP A 99 -15.20 -28.24 33.30
CA ASP A 99 -14.33 -27.41 34.12
C ASP A 99 -14.58 -25.93 33.80
N PRO A 100 -14.53 -25.02 34.78
CA PRO A 100 -14.49 -23.59 34.52
C PRO A 100 -13.11 -23.27 33.92
N ALA A 101 -12.96 -23.54 32.63
CA ALA A 101 -11.87 -23.01 31.84
C ALA A 101 -11.96 -21.49 31.93
N THR A 102 -11.02 -20.90 32.67
CA THR A 102 -10.65 -19.49 32.58
C THR A 102 -10.60 -19.12 31.11
N ALA A 103 -11.66 -18.48 30.63
CA ALA A 103 -11.69 -17.95 29.29
C ALA A 103 -10.48 -17.02 29.16
N PRO A 104 -9.69 -17.09 28.07
CA PRO A 104 -8.70 -16.07 27.82
C PRO A 104 -9.43 -14.74 27.82
N VAL A 105 -9.07 -13.88 28.79
CA VAL A 105 -9.55 -12.51 28.86
C VAL A 105 -9.16 -11.89 27.53
N ARG A 106 -10.13 -11.81 26.62
CA ARG A 106 -10.01 -11.04 25.39
C ARG A 106 -9.67 -9.63 25.88
N PRO A 107 -8.53 -9.03 25.49
CA PRO A 107 -8.21 -7.68 25.90
C PRO A 107 -9.42 -6.80 25.58
N PRO A 108 -9.75 -5.83 26.46
CA PRO A 108 -10.93 -4.99 26.26
C PRO A 108 -10.86 -4.47 24.84
N SER A 109 -11.87 -4.81 24.04
CA SER A 109 -12.04 -4.26 22.71
C SER A 109 -11.90 -2.76 22.85
N SER A 110 -10.78 -2.22 22.37
CA SER A 110 -10.46 -0.81 22.50
C SER A 110 -11.64 -0.05 21.91
N SER A 111 -12.34 0.71 22.74
CA SER A 111 -13.51 1.46 22.31
C SER A 111 -13.03 2.53 21.33
N CYS A 112 -13.17 2.23 20.04
CA CYS A 112 -12.87 3.17 18.99
C CYS A 112 -13.90 4.29 19.01
N ARG A 113 -13.46 5.52 18.75
CA ARG A 113 -14.32 6.69 18.62
C ARG A 113 -13.82 7.62 17.53
N SER A 114 -14.77 8.19 16.79
CA SER A 114 -14.50 9.32 15.91
C SER A 114 -14.36 10.60 16.75
N LEU A 115 -13.47 11.49 16.35
CA LEU A 115 -13.15 12.71 17.07
C LEU A 115 -13.31 13.92 16.15
N VAL A 116 -13.63 15.07 16.73
CA VAL A 116 -13.60 16.35 16.01
C VAL A 116 -12.16 16.68 15.65
N VAL A 117 -11.92 17.14 14.43
CA VAL A 117 -10.59 17.46 13.91
C VAL A 117 -10.18 18.88 14.33
N PRO A 118 -9.31 19.07 15.35
CA PRO A 118 -8.76 20.39 15.63
C PRO A 118 -7.72 20.77 14.56
N ASP A 119 -7.51 22.06 14.33
CA ASP A 119 -6.56 22.53 13.32
C ASP A 119 -5.12 22.10 13.64
N GLN A 120 -4.76 22.04 14.92
CA GLN A 120 -3.45 21.52 15.34
C GLN A 120 -3.19 20.07 14.87
N VAL A 121 -4.23 19.22 14.79
CA VAL A 121 -4.10 17.86 14.27
C VAL A 121 -3.90 17.88 12.75
N LYS A 122 -4.61 18.76 12.03
CA LYS A 122 -4.41 18.93 10.59
C LYS A 122 -2.98 19.37 10.28
N ASP A 123 -2.47 20.34 11.03
CA ASP A 123 -1.11 20.86 10.86
C ASP A 123 -0.06 19.79 11.16
N ALA A 124 -0.23 19.05 12.27
CA ALA A 124 0.70 18.00 12.66
C ALA A 124 0.70 16.81 11.68
N VAL A 125 -0.47 16.41 11.18
CA VAL A 125 -0.59 15.36 10.14
C VAL A 125 -0.01 15.84 8.81
N THR A 126 -0.23 17.10 8.44
CA THR A 126 0.38 17.70 7.25
C THR A 126 1.90 17.69 7.38
N ALA A 127 2.45 18.12 8.52
CA ALA A 127 3.89 18.05 8.77
C ALA A 127 4.44 16.62 8.71
N ALA A 128 3.71 15.64 9.27
CA ALA A 128 4.08 14.23 9.15
C ALA A 128 4.13 13.75 7.70
N TYR A 129 3.17 14.17 6.87
CA TYR A 129 3.16 13.80 5.46
C TYR A 129 4.33 14.43 4.69
N ARG A 130 4.62 15.73 4.92
CA ARG A 130 5.80 16.40 4.33
C ARG A 130 7.12 15.72 4.70
N ARG A 131 7.25 15.25 5.95
CA ARG A 131 8.42 14.46 6.38
C ARG A 131 8.54 13.14 5.63
N SER A 132 7.42 12.49 5.29
CA SER A 132 7.41 11.25 4.50
C SER A 132 7.60 11.47 3.00
N GLN A 133 7.35 12.68 2.50
CA GLN A 133 7.40 13.07 1.10
C GLN A 133 8.14 14.41 0.95
N PRO A 134 9.50 14.41 0.99
CA PRO A 134 10.30 15.63 1.05
C PRO A 134 10.11 16.63 -0.09
N GLY A 135 9.52 16.19 -1.21
CA GLY A 135 9.21 17.05 -2.36
C GLY A 135 7.90 17.85 -2.22
N LEU A 136 7.03 17.51 -1.27
CA LEU A 136 5.72 18.13 -1.10
C LEU A 136 5.77 19.15 0.04
N VAL A 137 5.88 20.44 -0.28
CA VAL A 137 5.95 21.52 0.71
C VAL A 137 4.66 22.32 0.75
N HIS A 138 4.09 22.62 -0.42
CA HIS A 138 2.92 23.50 -0.56
C HIS A 138 1.64 22.68 -0.65
N ILE A 139 1.27 22.06 0.47
CA ILE A 139 0.11 21.18 0.56
C ILE A 139 -0.77 21.50 1.76
N ALA A 140 -2.06 21.27 1.61
CA ALA A 140 -3.04 21.33 2.69
C ALA A 140 -4.05 20.17 2.58
N PRO A 141 -4.64 19.72 3.70
CA PRO A 141 -5.72 18.73 3.65
C PRO A 141 -6.91 19.27 2.88
N VAL A 142 -7.55 18.40 2.08
CA VAL A 142 -8.77 18.79 1.37
C VAL A 142 -9.90 19.04 2.38
N LYS A 143 -10.59 20.17 2.23
CA LYS A 143 -11.68 20.57 3.11
C LYS A 143 -12.78 19.50 3.13
N GLY A 144 -13.30 19.21 4.33
CA GLY A 144 -14.36 18.21 4.53
C GLY A 144 -13.93 16.75 4.38
N ARG A 145 -12.63 16.49 4.22
CA ARG A 145 -12.08 15.16 3.94
C ARG A 145 -10.92 14.81 4.86
N PHE A 146 -11.18 15.00 6.14
CA PHE A 146 -10.24 14.67 7.18
C PHE A 146 -10.96 13.81 8.21
N TYR A 147 -10.44 12.62 8.42
CA TYR A 147 -10.90 11.69 9.43
C TYR A 147 -9.95 11.76 10.64
N TYR A 148 -10.51 11.77 11.84
CA TYR A 148 -9.73 11.72 13.07
C TYR A 148 -10.46 10.88 14.10
N GLY A 149 -9.70 10.10 14.86
CA GLY A 149 -10.27 9.17 15.81
C GLY A 149 -9.22 8.51 16.67
N ALA A 150 -9.68 7.73 17.63
CA ALA A 150 -8.81 7.00 18.54
C ALA A 150 -9.39 5.64 18.87
N CYS A 151 -8.53 4.64 19.05
CA CYS A 151 -8.87 3.36 19.64
C CYS A 151 -7.93 3.11 20.82
N GLY A 152 -8.48 3.10 22.04
CA GLY A 152 -7.65 3.13 23.24
C GLY A 152 -6.82 4.43 23.28
N ASN A 153 -5.49 4.28 23.34
CA ASN A 153 -4.54 5.40 23.41
C ASN A 153 -3.87 5.71 22.06
N VAL A 154 -4.18 4.97 21.00
CA VAL A 154 -3.63 5.23 19.65
C VAL A 154 -4.60 6.12 18.89
N PHE A 155 -4.05 7.17 18.31
CA PHE A 155 -4.76 8.10 17.45
C PHE A 155 -4.54 7.75 15.99
N TYR A 156 -5.56 7.96 15.19
CA TYR A 156 -5.58 7.68 13.76
C TYR A 156 -6.12 8.88 13.01
N ALA A 157 -5.55 9.15 11.83
CA ALA A 157 -6.06 10.16 10.94
C ALA A 157 -6.08 9.66 9.49
N GLY A 158 -7.05 10.12 8.73
CA GLY A 158 -7.13 9.96 7.28
C GLY A 158 -7.22 11.34 6.63
N ALA A 159 -6.38 11.63 5.65
CA ALA A 159 -6.45 12.88 4.90
C ALA A 159 -6.06 12.69 3.42
N SER A 160 -6.84 13.30 2.52
CA SER A 160 -6.39 13.62 1.16
C SER A 160 -5.73 15.01 1.15
N PHE A 161 -4.78 15.25 0.26
CA PHE A 161 -4.08 16.54 0.16
C PHE A 161 -4.29 17.22 -1.19
N THR A 162 -4.28 18.55 -1.19
CA THR A 162 -4.32 19.39 -2.38
C THR A 162 -3.13 20.35 -2.36
N PRO A 163 -2.59 20.76 -3.53
CA PRO A 163 -1.63 21.85 -3.58
C PRO A 163 -2.24 23.15 -3.01
N THR A 164 -1.39 23.94 -2.37
CA THR A 164 -1.68 25.32 -1.95
C THR A 164 -1.02 26.32 -2.91
N ALA A 165 -1.30 27.61 -2.72
CA ALA A 165 -0.55 28.66 -3.39
C ALA A 165 0.96 28.48 -3.17
N GLY A 166 1.75 28.65 -4.23
CA GLY A 166 3.20 28.47 -4.21
C GLY A 166 3.70 27.07 -4.59
N ALA A 167 2.82 26.10 -4.81
CA ALA A 167 3.22 24.77 -5.27
C ALA A 167 3.92 24.84 -6.64
N ALA A 168 5.14 24.34 -6.71
CA ALA A 168 5.88 24.23 -7.96
C ALA A 168 5.34 23.10 -8.85
N GLU A 169 5.69 23.10 -10.13
CA GLU A 169 5.20 22.12 -11.11
C GLU A 169 5.53 20.68 -10.74
N ASN A 170 6.73 20.44 -10.23
CA ASN A 170 7.12 19.13 -9.72
C ASN A 170 6.24 18.66 -8.54
N GLU A 171 5.82 19.57 -7.65
CA GLU A 171 4.92 19.25 -6.55
C GLU A 171 3.53 18.88 -7.08
N MET A 172 3.05 19.61 -8.09
CA MET A 172 1.75 19.33 -8.72
C MET A 172 1.73 17.97 -9.41
N VAL A 173 2.82 17.58 -10.06
CA VAL A 173 2.94 16.24 -10.67
C VAL A 173 2.97 15.16 -9.58
N GLN A 174 3.77 15.36 -8.53
CA GLN A 174 3.86 14.40 -7.43
C GLN A 174 2.51 14.24 -6.70
N LEU A 175 1.72 15.31 -6.54
CA LEU A 175 0.36 15.26 -5.98
C LEU A 175 -0.66 14.59 -6.91
N GLN A 176 -0.46 14.62 -8.22
CA GLN A 176 -1.32 13.89 -9.16
C GLN A 176 -1.10 12.38 -9.05
N ASP A 177 0.16 11.96 -8.94
CA ASP A 177 0.52 10.55 -8.82
C ASP A 177 0.13 9.99 -7.44
N ASP A 178 0.44 10.72 -6.36
CA ASP A 178 0.26 10.23 -5.00
C ASP A 178 -0.82 10.98 -4.21
N GLY A 179 -0.96 12.30 -4.37
CA GLY A 179 -1.65 13.16 -3.41
C GLY A 179 -3.18 13.11 -3.40
N ALA A 180 -3.81 12.63 -4.48
CA ALA A 180 -5.27 12.45 -4.55
C ALA A 180 -5.78 11.27 -3.70
N ALA A 181 -4.93 10.25 -3.50
CA ALA A 181 -5.26 9.09 -2.68
C ALA A 181 -5.31 9.49 -1.19
N GLU A 182 -6.26 8.90 -0.45
CA GLU A 182 -6.36 9.13 0.98
C GLU A 182 -5.11 8.57 1.68
N LYS A 183 -4.49 9.38 2.53
CA LYS A 183 -3.32 9.02 3.33
C LYS A 183 -3.73 8.76 4.75
N TYR A 184 -3.14 7.75 5.36
CA TYR A 184 -3.48 7.29 6.70
C TYR A 184 -2.28 7.43 7.62
N PHE A 185 -2.56 7.88 8.84
CA PHE A 185 -1.55 8.20 9.82
C PHE A 185 -1.92 7.59 11.17
N THR A 186 -0.89 7.26 11.94
CA THR A 186 -1.05 6.82 13.32
C THR A 186 -0.21 7.67 14.25
N LYS A 187 -0.64 7.78 15.51
CA LYS A 187 0.11 8.43 16.58
C LYS A 187 -0.10 7.66 17.88
N ALA A 188 1.00 7.16 18.44
CA ALA A 188 1.04 6.66 19.81
C ALA A 188 0.81 7.83 20.80
N PRO A 189 0.33 7.59 22.03
CA PRO A 189 -0.08 8.66 22.95
C PRO A 189 0.98 9.76 23.16
N ASP A 190 2.25 9.37 23.31
CA ASP A 190 3.40 10.28 23.48
C ASP A 190 4.32 10.34 22.25
N GLY A 191 3.84 9.84 21.11
CA GLY A 191 4.60 9.81 19.86
C GLY A 191 4.27 10.96 18.91
N ASP A 192 5.03 11.07 17.84
CA ASP A 192 4.68 11.90 16.69
C ASP A 192 3.68 11.19 15.77
N TRP A 193 2.98 11.98 14.94
CA TRP A 193 2.26 11.43 13.80
C TRP A 193 3.22 10.82 12.79
N THR A 194 2.91 9.59 12.38
CA THR A 194 3.65 8.83 11.37
C THR A 194 2.72 8.48 10.21
N TYR A 195 3.26 8.56 8.99
CA TYR A 195 2.59 8.04 7.81
C TYR A 195 2.55 6.51 7.89
N ALA A 196 1.35 5.95 7.83
CA ALA A 196 1.12 4.52 8.00
C ALA A 196 0.88 3.85 6.64
N SER A 197 -0.04 4.40 5.84
CA SER A 197 -0.44 3.80 4.57
C SER A 197 -1.16 4.83 3.69
N SER A 198 -1.51 4.42 2.47
CA SER A 198 -2.35 5.18 1.54
C SER A 198 -3.32 4.22 0.89
N ASP A 199 -4.46 4.75 0.42
CA ASP A 199 -5.26 4.04 -0.55
C ASP A 199 -4.40 3.68 -1.78
N GLY A 200 -4.60 2.46 -2.30
CA GLY A 200 -4.02 2.02 -3.56
C GLY A 200 -4.76 2.62 -4.78
N PHE A 201 -4.20 2.37 -5.96
CA PHE A 201 -4.84 2.70 -7.24
C PHE A 201 -5.05 1.43 -8.08
N PRO A 202 -6.30 1.08 -8.43
CA PRO A 202 -7.54 1.75 -8.05
C PRO A 202 -7.83 1.63 -6.54
N ARG A 203 -8.67 2.53 -6.03
CA ARG A 203 -9.09 2.50 -4.63
C ARG A 203 -9.81 1.19 -4.33
N SER A 204 -9.52 0.61 -3.17
CA SER A 204 -10.26 -0.57 -2.68
C SER A 204 -11.75 -0.24 -2.53
N PRO A 205 -12.66 -1.15 -2.93
CA PRO A 205 -14.10 -0.98 -2.67
C PRO A 205 -14.43 -1.03 -1.17
N ARG A 206 -13.50 -1.52 -0.34
CA ARG A 206 -13.63 -1.49 1.13
C ARG A 206 -13.01 -0.23 1.75
N GLY A 207 -12.53 0.72 0.95
CA GLY A 207 -11.91 1.97 1.41
C GLY A 207 -10.87 1.75 2.50
N CYS A 208 -10.97 2.50 3.60
CA CYS A 208 -10.02 2.40 4.72
C CYS A 208 -10.17 1.12 5.55
N ALA A 209 -11.26 0.35 5.41
CA ALA A 209 -11.35 -0.98 6.02
C ALA A 209 -10.44 -2.02 5.35
N ALA A 210 -9.85 -1.71 4.19
CA ALA A 210 -8.80 -2.52 3.57
C ALA A 210 -7.40 -2.26 4.13
N VAL A 211 -7.23 -1.21 4.92
CA VAL A 211 -5.93 -0.78 5.46
C VAL A 211 -5.71 -1.50 6.79
N SER A 212 -4.70 -2.37 6.86
CA SER A 212 -4.40 -3.18 8.04
C SER A 212 -4.09 -2.34 9.28
N GLU A 213 -3.54 -1.14 9.07
CA GLU A 213 -3.15 -0.22 10.14
C GLU A 213 -4.36 0.45 10.78
N ILE A 214 -5.53 0.47 10.13
CA ILE A 214 -6.75 1.10 10.65
C ILE A 214 -7.63 0.03 11.29
N PRO A 215 -7.96 0.16 12.60
CA PRO A 215 -8.88 -0.76 13.24
C PRO A 215 -10.24 -0.76 12.54
N ALA A 216 -10.76 -1.96 12.24
CA ALA A 216 -12.03 -2.11 11.52
C ALA A 216 -13.21 -1.37 12.20
N ALA A 217 -13.24 -1.35 13.53
CA ALA A 217 -14.24 -0.61 14.29
C ALA A 217 -14.16 0.91 14.04
N LEU A 218 -12.96 1.46 13.83
CA LEU A 218 -12.79 2.87 13.50
C LEU A 218 -13.11 3.17 12.04
N ALA A 219 -12.72 2.28 11.11
CA ALA A 219 -13.11 2.40 9.70
C ALA A 219 -14.63 2.46 9.56
N ALA A 220 -15.37 1.61 10.27
CA ALA A 220 -16.83 1.63 10.29
C ALA A 220 -17.41 2.97 10.79
N LEU A 221 -16.80 3.57 11.83
CA LEU A 221 -17.20 4.91 12.33
C LEU A 221 -16.95 6.03 11.30
N TRP A 222 -16.01 5.82 10.37
CA TRP A 222 -15.72 6.74 9.27
C TRP A 222 -16.46 6.39 7.97
N GLY A 223 -17.40 5.44 8.01
CA GLY A 223 -18.13 5.00 6.81
C GLY A 223 -17.19 4.36 5.78
N ASP A 224 -16.21 3.58 6.24
CA ASP A 224 -15.13 2.98 5.45
C ASP A 224 -14.33 4.00 4.63
N CYS A 225 -14.40 5.28 4.99
CA CYS A 225 -13.81 6.40 4.28
C CYS A 225 -14.29 6.50 2.82
N LEU A 226 -15.42 5.86 2.49
CA LEU A 226 -16.00 5.79 1.14
C LEU A 226 -16.80 7.02 0.77
N SER A 227 -17.06 7.91 1.74
CA SER A 227 -17.73 9.19 1.54
C SER A 227 -16.90 10.09 0.61
N ARG A 228 -17.03 9.85 -0.69
CA ARG A 228 -16.46 10.62 -1.80
C ARG A 228 -17.53 10.65 -2.89
N PRO A 229 -18.06 11.81 -3.29
CA PRO A 229 -18.68 11.95 -4.61
C PRO A 229 -17.65 11.70 -5.71
#